data_AF-A0A3N5R590-F1
#
_entry.id   AF-A0A3N5R590-F1
#
_cell.length_a   1.000
_cell.length_b   1.000
_cell.length_c   1.000
_cell.angle_alpha   90.00
_cell.angle_beta   90.00
_cell.angle_gamma   90.00
#
_symmetry.space_group_name_H-M   'P 1'
#
loop_
_entity.id
_entity.type
_entity.pdbx_description
1 polymer ?
#
loop_
_entity_poly.entity_id
_entity_poly.type
_entity_poly.pdbx_seq_one_letter_code
_entity_poly.pdbx_strand_id
1 'polypeptide(L)'
;MHPEERYEDSELYRIRHSAAHIMAQAVVEMFPEAKYTIGPPVENGFYYDFDLPRSLTPEDLEAIEKRMRQIIAGKYDFEKRVLSAGEARQIFQDQPYKLELIENLEKGEIDEHGHPIDEKPEISVYTHNNFVDLCRGPHVENTGKINPSAVKLMSVAGAYWRGDENNPMLQRIYGTAWKSKDQLDDYLRMLEEAKKRDHRKLGKDLDLFFFDEEVGPGLPLWTPRGGVMIEELEKLAEEVEFDAGYNRVRTPHLTKEDLFLRSGHLPYYSESMYPPMELEGVRYYVKPMNCPFHHKIYANRPRSYRDLPLRLAEYGTCYRYEKSGELFGLMRVRSMQMNDAHIYCSERQFEQEFNGVIDLYMKYFEIFNIDNYFMRLSTHHKKGLGKKYIDNERLWLKTEEMVRQAMQKSGVPYAEVSDEAAFYGPKIDVQIRSVIGREFTLATNQVDFAQPARFDLAFINENGEQETPLCIHRA
;
A
#
# COMPACT_ATOMS: atom_id res chain seq x y z
N MET A 1 25.27 0.42 -12.94
CA MET A 1 24.43 0.08 -11.78
C MET A 1 24.90 -1.27 -11.27
N HIS A 2 25.45 -1.33 -10.06
CA HIS A 2 25.58 -2.61 -9.37
C HIS A 2 24.16 -3.17 -9.21
N PRO A 3 23.90 -4.46 -9.52
CA PRO A 3 22.62 -5.05 -9.16
C PRO A 3 22.52 -4.95 -7.64
N GLU A 4 21.58 -4.14 -7.15
CA GLU A 4 21.28 -4.08 -5.72
C GLU A 4 20.93 -5.50 -5.29
N GLU A 5 21.68 -6.02 -4.32
CA GLU A 5 21.41 -7.33 -3.70
C GLU A 5 19.97 -7.30 -3.19
N ARG A 6 19.16 -8.29 -3.58
CA ARG A 6 17.79 -8.39 -3.09
C ARG A 6 17.82 -8.42 -1.56
N TYR A 7 16.89 -7.73 -0.91
CA TYR A 7 16.89 -7.62 0.55
C TYR A 7 16.91 -9.01 1.22
N GLU A 8 16.18 -9.96 0.65
CA GLU A 8 16.08 -11.35 1.10
C GLU A 8 17.41 -12.11 1.07
N ASP A 9 18.35 -11.68 0.23
CA ASP A 9 19.69 -12.27 0.12
C ASP A 9 20.69 -11.60 1.08
N SER A 10 20.34 -10.42 1.62
CA SER A 10 21.23 -9.61 2.44
C SER A 10 21.58 -10.25 3.79
N GLU A 11 22.76 -9.92 4.31
CA GLU A 11 23.17 -10.29 5.67
C GLU A 11 22.19 -9.77 6.73
N LEU A 12 21.61 -8.59 6.51
CA LEU A 12 20.70 -7.94 7.46
C LEU A 12 19.37 -8.70 7.59
N TYR A 13 18.87 -9.25 6.48
CA TYR A 13 17.73 -10.16 6.48
C TYR A 13 18.00 -11.38 7.37
N ARG A 14 19.16 -12.04 7.19
CA ARG A 14 19.55 -13.20 8.02
C ARG A 14 19.66 -12.85 9.49
N ILE A 15 20.25 -11.70 9.83
CA ILE A 15 20.36 -11.19 11.21
C ILE A 15 18.97 -11.02 11.82
N ARG A 16 18.05 -10.35 11.12
CA ARG A 16 16.70 -10.05 11.62
C ARG A 16 15.85 -11.30 11.76
N HIS A 17 15.93 -12.20 10.79
CA HIS A 17 15.22 -13.48 10.83
C HIS A 17 15.69 -14.34 12.01
N SER A 18 17.01 -14.41 12.22
CA SER A 18 17.61 -15.13 13.34
C SER A 18 17.30 -14.47 14.68
N ALA A 19 17.21 -13.13 14.75
CA ALA A 19 16.77 -12.42 15.94
C ALA A 19 15.30 -12.70 16.28
N ALA A 20 14.43 -12.87 15.28
CA ALA A 20 13.04 -13.29 15.48
C ALA A 20 12.95 -14.67 16.14
N HIS A 21 13.75 -15.64 15.68
CA HIS A 21 13.84 -16.97 16.28
C HIS A 21 14.37 -16.93 17.72
N ILE A 22 15.39 -16.11 18.00
CA ILE A 22 15.92 -15.94 19.36
C ILE A 22 14.88 -15.30 20.28
N MET A 23 14.09 -14.34 19.78
CA MET A 23 12.97 -13.76 20.51
C MET A 23 11.91 -14.83 20.81
N ALA A 24 11.54 -15.65 19.83
CA ALA A 24 10.58 -16.74 20.04
C ALA A 24 11.07 -17.76 21.07
N GLN A 25 12.35 -18.14 21.04
CA GLN A 25 12.94 -18.97 22.10
C GLN A 25 12.77 -18.30 23.47
N ALA A 26 13.14 -17.02 23.60
CA ALA A 26 13.04 -16.30 24.88
C ALA A 26 11.59 -16.22 25.40
N VAL A 27 10.62 -16.04 24.51
CA VAL A 27 9.19 -16.01 24.86
C VAL A 27 8.70 -17.38 25.30
N VAL A 28 9.02 -18.46 24.58
CA VAL A 28 8.60 -19.82 24.92
C VAL A 28 9.24 -20.31 26.23
N GLU A 29 10.48 -19.92 26.52
CA GLU A 29 11.10 -20.20 27.83
C GLU A 29 10.41 -19.46 28.98
N MET A 30 9.89 -18.25 28.73
CA MET A 30 9.15 -17.45 29.72
C MET A 30 7.69 -17.92 29.87
N PHE A 31 7.08 -18.41 28.79
CA PHE A 31 5.71 -18.89 28.72
C PHE A 31 5.68 -20.29 28.08
N PRO A 32 5.86 -21.36 28.86
CA PRO A 32 5.94 -22.72 28.32
C PRO A 32 4.68 -23.19 27.57
N GLU A 33 3.52 -22.58 27.84
CA GLU A 33 2.24 -22.85 27.18
C GLU A 33 2.04 -22.06 25.88
N ALA A 34 2.96 -21.14 25.54
CA ALA A 34 2.85 -20.26 24.39
C ALA A 34 2.67 -21.04 23.08
N LYS A 35 1.70 -20.60 22.27
CA LYS A 35 1.58 -21.07 20.89
C LYS A 35 2.15 -20.01 19.95
N TYR A 36 3.19 -20.36 19.21
CA TYR A 36 3.90 -19.41 18.34
C TYR A 36 3.56 -19.70 16.88
N THR A 37 3.43 -18.63 16.09
CA THR A 37 2.89 -18.74 14.72
C THR A 37 3.93 -18.40 13.67
N ILE A 38 3.99 -17.16 13.18
CA ILE A 38 4.92 -16.68 12.16
C ILE A 38 5.73 -15.51 12.70
N GLY A 39 7.00 -15.43 12.30
CA GLY A 39 7.88 -14.34 12.68
C GLY A 39 8.85 -13.90 11.58
N PRO A 40 8.33 -13.27 10.51
CA PRO A 40 9.16 -12.89 9.39
C PRO A 40 10.05 -11.69 9.72
N PRO A 41 11.24 -11.60 9.10
CA PRO A 41 11.96 -10.33 9.02
C PRO A 41 11.17 -9.33 8.17
N VAL A 42 11.28 -8.05 8.52
CA VAL A 42 10.73 -6.93 7.76
C VAL A 42 11.84 -5.90 7.48
N GLU A 43 11.60 -4.96 6.58
CA GLU A 43 12.61 -3.99 6.09
C GLU A 43 13.40 -3.27 7.19
N ASN A 44 12.80 -3.01 8.34
CA ASN A 44 13.43 -2.30 9.46
C ASN A 44 13.49 -3.11 10.76
N GLY A 45 13.27 -4.42 10.70
CA GLY A 45 13.25 -5.26 11.89
C GLY A 45 12.67 -6.64 11.66
N PHE A 46 11.88 -7.11 12.62
CA PHE A 46 11.16 -8.38 12.59
C PHE A 46 9.96 -8.29 13.51
N TYR A 47 9.02 -9.21 13.38
CA TYR A 47 8.01 -9.44 14.40
C TYR A 47 7.83 -10.92 14.64
N TYR A 48 7.08 -11.29 15.68
CA TYR A 48 6.61 -12.66 15.89
C TYR A 48 5.27 -12.63 16.64
N ASP A 49 4.34 -13.46 16.19
CA ASP A 49 2.99 -13.57 16.75
C ASP A 49 2.88 -14.74 17.74
N PHE A 50 2.30 -14.45 18.90
CA PHE A 50 2.13 -15.42 19.99
C PHE A 50 0.69 -15.43 20.51
N ASP A 51 0.18 -16.64 20.75
CA ASP A 51 -0.95 -16.91 21.61
C ASP A 51 -0.41 -17.19 23.02
N LEU A 52 -0.76 -16.31 23.96
CA LEU A 52 -0.20 -16.29 25.31
C LEU A 52 -1.32 -16.28 26.35
N PRO A 53 -1.10 -16.89 27.54
CA PRO A 53 -2.11 -16.96 28.59
C PRO A 53 -2.48 -15.60 29.20
N ARG A 54 -1.64 -14.57 28.99
CA ARG A 54 -1.91 -13.19 29.40
C ARG A 54 -1.26 -12.19 28.45
N SER A 55 -1.71 -10.94 28.52
CA SER A 55 -1.08 -9.84 27.80
C SER A 55 0.34 -9.57 28.30
N LEU A 56 1.24 -9.24 27.37
CA LEU A 56 2.60 -8.80 27.63
C LEU A 56 2.61 -7.36 28.18
N THR A 57 3.48 -7.15 29.17
CA THR A 57 3.75 -5.86 29.80
C THR A 57 5.08 -5.28 29.29
N PRO A 58 5.33 -3.97 29.44
CA PRO A 58 6.64 -3.39 29.14
C PRO A 58 7.79 -4.09 29.87
N GLU A 59 7.58 -4.51 31.11
CA GLU A 59 8.55 -5.25 31.92
C GLU A 59 8.86 -6.64 31.35
N ASP A 60 7.86 -7.31 30.74
CA ASP A 60 8.10 -8.58 30.03
C ASP A 60 9.02 -8.37 28.82
N LEU A 61 8.85 -7.28 28.07
CA LEU A 61 9.74 -6.97 26.94
C LEU A 61 11.19 -6.77 27.40
N GLU A 62 11.41 -6.08 28.52
CA GLU A 62 12.75 -5.93 29.09
C GLU A 62 13.37 -7.28 29.49
N ALA A 63 12.56 -8.16 30.09
CA ALA A 63 12.98 -9.51 30.47
C ALA A 63 13.31 -10.38 29.25
N ILE A 64 12.45 -10.37 28.22
CA ILE A 64 12.65 -11.09 26.96
C ILE A 64 13.92 -10.57 26.27
N GLU A 65 14.10 -9.25 26.15
CA GLU A 65 15.28 -8.66 25.51
C GLU A 65 16.57 -9.03 26.25
N LYS A 66 16.56 -9.01 27.58
CA LYS A 66 17.67 -9.49 28.40
C LYS A 66 17.96 -10.98 28.14
N ARG A 67 16.93 -11.81 28.00
CA ARG A 67 17.08 -13.24 27.72
C ARG A 67 17.62 -13.49 26.30
N MET A 68 17.16 -12.73 25.30
CA MET A 68 17.70 -12.77 23.93
C MET A 68 19.21 -12.52 23.92
N ARG A 69 19.69 -11.52 24.67
CA ARG A 69 21.13 -11.24 24.78
C ARG A 69 21.91 -12.41 25.39
N GLN A 70 21.33 -13.15 26.34
CA GLN A 70 21.95 -14.35 26.90
C GLN A 70 22.02 -15.49 25.88
N ILE A 71 20.97 -15.69 25.07
CA ILE A 71 20.94 -16.70 24.01
C ILE A 71 21.98 -16.39 22.92
N ILE A 72 22.12 -15.11 22.54
CA ILE A 72 23.15 -14.63 21.62
C ILE A 72 24.55 -14.94 22.17
N ALA A 73 24.79 -14.67 23.46
CA ALA A 73 26.06 -14.97 24.10
C ALA A 73 26.42 -16.47 24.14
N GLY A 74 25.41 -17.35 24.05
CA GLY A 74 25.58 -18.80 23.99
C GLY A 74 26.15 -19.34 22.67
N LYS A 75 26.13 -18.55 21.58
CA LYS A 75 26.69 -18.90 20.27
C LYS A 75 26.23 -20.25 19.71
N TYR A 76 24.93 -20.54 19.81
CA TYR A 76 24.34 -21.78 19.34
C TYR A 76 24.23 -21.79 17.81
N ASP A 77 24.60 -22.89 17.17
CA ASP A 77 24.49 -23.04 15.72
C ASP A 77 23.02 -23.14 15.28
N PHE A 78 22.71 -22.61 14.10
CA PHE A 78 21.41 -22.78 13.45
C PHE A 78 21.47 -23.99 12.51
N GLU A 79 20.80 -25.08 12.90
CA GLU A 79 20.77 -26.33 12.15
C GLU A 79 19.49 -26.46 11.35
N LYS A 80 19.60 -26.43 10.01
CA LYS A 80 18.49 -26.71 9.09
C LYS A 80 18.31 -28.23 8.96
N ARG A 81 17.07 -28.71 9.13
CA ARG A 81 16.68 -30.10 8.82
C ARG A 81 15.46 -30.11 7.92
N VAL A 82 15.53 -30.88 6.84
CA VAL A 82 14.39 -31.13 5.95
C VAL A 82 13.67 -32.36 6.48
N LEU A 83 12.36 -32.25 6.68
CA LEU A 83 11.54 -33.27 7.32
C LEU A 83 10.34 -33.63 6.44
N SER A 84 9.81 -34.83 6.64
CA SER A 84 8.48 -35.17 6.14
C SER A 84 7.39 -34.42 6.92
N ALA A 85 6.21 -34.25 6.32
CA ALA A 85 5.06 -33.66 6.99
C ALA A 85 4.67 -34.44 8.26
N GLY A 86 4.82 -35.77 8.26
CA GLY A 86 4.56 -36.61 9.42
C GLY A 86 5.51 -36.34 10.59
N GLU A 87 6.81 -36.23 10.33
CA GLU A 87 7.82 -35.89 11.36
C GLU A 87 7.61 -34.47 11.90
N ALA A 88 7.34 -33.51 11.01
CA ALA A 88 7.05 -32.13 11.42
C ALA A 88 5.81 -32.06 12.34
N ARG A 89 4.73 -32.80 12.02
CA ARG A 89 3.52 -32.87 12.87
C ARG A 89 3.82 -33.43 14.26
N GLN A 90 4.73 -34.39 14.38
CA GLN A 90 5.12 -34.92 15.69
C GLN A 90 5.87 -33.88 16.52
N ILE A 91 6.79 -33.13 15.90
CA ILE A 91 7.55 -32.07 16.58
C ILE A 91 6.61 -30.96 17.07
N PHE A 92 5.64 -30.57 16.24
CA PHE A 92 4.74 -29.45 16.49
C PHE A 92 3.35 -29.86 16.99
N GLN A 93 3.19 -31.06 17.57
CA GLN A 93 1.89 -31.61 17.99
C GLN A 93 1.12 -30.67 18.93
N ASP A 94 1.84 -29.91 19.77
CA ASP A 94 1.27 -28.98 20.73
C ASP A 94 1.16 -27.55 20.18
N GLN A 95 1.45 -27.33 18.90
CA GLN A 95 1.50 -26.02 18.24
C GLN A 95 0.46 -25.95 17.11
N PRO A 96 -0.82 -25.62 17.41
CA PRO A 96 -1.93 -25.73 16.45
C PRO A 96 -1.71 -24.91 15.18
N TYR A 97 -1.18 -23.69 15.31
CA TYR A 97 -0.87 -22.82 14.17
C TYR A 97 0.21 -23.42 13.25
N LYS A 98 1.21 -24.10 13.82
CA LYS A 98 2.25 -24.80 13.02
C LYS A 98 1.69 -26.04 12.33
N LEU A 99 0.78 -26.77 12.96
CA LEU A 99 0.11 -27.92 12.32
C LEU A 99 -0.71 -27.48 11.11
N GLU A 100 -1.43 -26.37 11.21
CA GLU A 100 -2.16 -25.77 10.10
C GLU A 100 -1.21 -25.37 8.95
N LEU A 101 -0.08 -24.73 9.26
CA LEU A 101 0.94 -24.39 8.25
C LEU A 101 1.48 -25.63 7.54
N ILE A 102 1.81 -26.70 8.28
CA ILE A 102 2.30 -27.96 7.72
C ILE A 102 1.27 -28.60 6.78
N GLU A 103 -0.01 -28.58 7.15
CA GLU A 103 -1.07 -29.11 6.30
C GLU A 103 -1.16 -28.35 4.95
N ASN A 104 -1.05 -27.03 4.99
CA ASN A 104 -1.10 -26.21 3.78
C ASN A 104 0.15 -26.40 2.90
N LEU A 105 1.33 -26.48 3.50
CA LEU A 105 2.57 -26.80 2.79
C LEU A 105 2.52 -28.21 2.18
N GLU A 106 1.85 -29.17 2.84
CA GLU A 106 1.67 -30.52 2.32
C GLU A 106 0.73 -30.56 1.11
N LYS A 107 -0.34 -29.76 1.12
CA LYS A 107 -1.24 -29.59 -0.03
C LYS A 107 -0.52 -28.96 -1.22
N GLY A 108 0.46 -28.08 -0.96
CA GLY A 108 1.30 -27.47 -1.99
C GLY A 108 0.57 -26.43 -2.85
N GLU A 109 -0.52 -25.87 -2.32
CA GLU A 109 -1.32 -24.86 -3.02
C GLU A 109 -0.95 -23.43 -2.60
N ILE A 110 -0.48 -23.24 -1.36
CA ILE A 110 -0.12 -21.94 -0.80
C ILE A 110 1.18 -22.00 0.04
N ASP A 111 1.91 -20.89 0.12
CA ASP A 111 3.11 -20.73 0.94
C ASP A 111 2.79 -20.48 2.43
N GLU A 112 3.84 -20.26 3.24
CA GLU A 112 3.74 -19.98 4.67
C GLU A 112 3.06 -18.65 5.03
N HIS A 113 2.82 -17.80 4.04
CA HIS A 113 2.11 -16.52 4.15
C HIS A 113 0.71 -16.57 3.52
N GLY A 114 0.31 -17.70 2.94
CA GLY A 114 -1.00 -17.90 2.32
C GLY A 114 -1.07 -17.52 0.84
N HIS A 115 0.05 -17.27 0.17
CA HIS A 115 0.08 -16.95 -1.25
C HIS A 115 0.16 -18.21 -2.13
N PRO A 116 -0.50 -18.26 -3.29
CA PRO A 116 -0.45 -19.41 -4.19
C PRO A 116 0.98 -19.74 -4.64
N ILE A 117 1.32 -21.02 -4.67
CA ILE A 117 2.61 -21.52 -5.15
C ILE A 117 2.43 -22.52 -6.30
N ASP A 118 3.33 -22.43 -7.28
CA ASP A 118 3.31 -23.30 -8.47
C ASP A 118 3.98 -24.66 -8.19
N GLU A 119 4.79 -24.76 -7.13
CA GLU A 119 5.52 -25.98 -6.74
C GLU A 119 5.39 -26.26 -5.24
N LYS A 120 5.27 -27.56 -4.91
CA LYS A 120 5.21 -28.01 -3.52
C LYS A 120 6.53 -27.71 -2.80
N PRO A 121 6.51 -26.95 -1.71
CA PRO A 121 7.72 -26.51 -1.06
C PRO A 121 8.28 -27.57 -0.11
N GLU A 122 9.60 -27.51 0.14
CA GLU A 122 10.20 -28.35 1.18
C GLU A 122 9.70 -27.93 2.57
N ILE A 123 9.38 -28.92 3.40
CA ILE A 123 9.11 -28.71 4.82
C ILE A 123 10.45 -28.79 5.54
N SER A 124 10.90 -27.66 6.08
CA SER A 124 12.15 -27.59 6.84
C SER A 124 11.94 -26.90 8.17
N VAL A 125 12.80 -27.28 9.11
CA VAL A 125 12.87 -26.70 10.44
C VAL A 125 14.27 -26.18 10.70
N TYR A 126 14.35 -25.12 11.50
CA TYR A 126 15.60 -24.64 12.08
C TYR A 126 15.60 -24.93 13.57
N THR A 127 16.68 -25.52 14.05
CA THR A 127 16.93 -25.73 15.48
C THR A 127 18.11 -24.88 15.90
N HIS A 128 17.96 -24.17 17.02
CA HIS A 128 19.07 -23.54 17.71
C HIS A 128 18.86 -23.69 19.21
N ASN A 129 19.90 -24.14 19.93
CA ASN A 129 19.76 -24.53 21.32
C ASN A 129 18.60 -25.54 21.49
N ASN A 130 17.67 -25.29 22.41
CA ASN A 130 16.50 -26.14 22.68
C ASN A 130 15.25 -25.70 21.92
N PHE A 131 15.34 -24.70 21.04
CA PHE A 131 14.20 -24.19 20.29
C PHE A 131 14.20 -24.69 18.85
N VAL A 132 13.03 -25.16 18.40
CA VAL A 132 12.78 -25.65 17.05
C VAL A 132 11.64 -24.88 16.42
N ASP A 133 11.83 -24.45 15.17
CA ASP A 133 10.84 -23.67 14.45
C ASP A 133 10.68 -24.14 13.01
N LEU A 134 9.44 -24.08 12.52
CA LEU A 134 9.09 -24.36 11.13
C LEU A 134 9.45 -23.13 10.30
N CYS A 135 10.49 -23.24 9.49
CA CYS A 135 11.07 -22.10 8.78
C CYS A 135 11.98 -22.58 7.64
N ARG A 136 11.98 -21.86 6.51
CA ARG A 136 12.84 -22.16 5.35
C ARG A 136 14.21 -21.50 5.38
N GLY A 137 14.36 -20.46 6.21
CA GLY A 137 15.56 -19.63 6.29
C GLY A 137 15.62 -18.56 5.19
N PRO A 138 16.81 -18.01 4.89
CA PRO A 138 18.09 -18.30 5.53
C PRO A 138 18.22 -17.70 6.95
N HIS A 139 19.15 -18.27 7.73
CA HIS A 139 19.60 -17.77 9.03
C HIS A 139 21.11 -17.47 9.01
N VAL A 140 21.61 -16.79 10.05
CA VAL A 140 23.05 -16.70 10.30
C VAL A 140 23.59 -18.06 10.77
N GLU A 141 24.92 -18.25 10.69
CA GLU A 141 25.56 -19.52 11.07
C GLU A 141 25.29 -19.92 12.53
N ASN A 142 25.39 -18.96 13.45
CA ASN A 142 25.11 -19.16 14.88
C ASN A 142 24.59 -17.89 15.54
N THR A 143 23.93 -18.03 16.70
CA THR A 143 23.35 -16.90 17.44
C THR A 143 24.39 -15.83 17.79
N GLY A 144 25.67 -16.19 17.90
CA GLY A 144 26.77 -15.29 18.20
C GLY A 144 27.18 -14.35 17.05
N LYS A 145 26.65 -14.55 15.85
CA LYS A 145 26.83 -13.62 14.71
C LYS A 145 25.94 -12.38 14.83
N ILE A 146 24.96 -12.39 15.73
CA ILE A 146 24.11 -11.22 16.02
C ILE A 146 24.81 -10.39 17.09
N ASN A 147 24.91 -9.08 16.88
CA ASN A 147 25.47 -8.18 17.88
C ASN A 147 24.43 -7.93 19.00
N PRO A 148 24.69 -8.33 20.26
CA PRO A 148 23.70 -8.22 21.34
C PRO A 148 23.39 -6.76 21.74
N SER A 149 24.24 -5.81 21.36
CA SER A 149 24.00 -4.37 21.55
C SER A 149 23.25 -3.73 20.39
N ALA A 150 23.00 -4.47 19.32
CA ALA A 150 22.33 -4.00 18.10
C ALA A 150 20.94 -4.62 17.93
N VAL A 151 20.36 -5.19 18.99
CA VAL A 151 19.00 -5.77 19.01
C VAL A 151 18.17 -5.03 20.06
N LYS A 152 16.93 -4.67 19.68
CA LYS A 152 15.98 -3.99 20.56
C LYS A 152 14.54 -4.43 20.27
N LEU A 153 13.76 -4.68 21.32
CA LEU A 153 12.31 -4.86 21.22
C LEU A 153 11.61 -3.48 21.24
N MET A 154 10.61 -3.31 20.38
CA MET A 154 10.03 -2.00 20.07
C MET A 154 8.64 -1.83 20.68
N SER A 155 7.72 -2.75 20.41
CA SER A 155 6.31 -2.62 20.82
C SER A 155 5.58 -3.95 20.75
N VAL A 156 4.47 -4.05 21.48
CA VAL A 156 3.47 -5.13 21.34
C VAL A 156 2.23 -4.58 20.64
N ALA A 157 1.67 -5.34 19.71
CA ALA A 157 0.40 -5.04 19.04
C ALA A 157 -0.52 -6.27 19.04
N GLY A 158 -1.81 -6.07 18.82
CA GLY A 158 -2.74 -7.17 18.52
C GLY A 158 -2.70 -7.51 17.04
N ALA A 159 -2.75 -8.79 16.71
CA ALA A 159 -2.89 -9.28 15.34
C ALA A 159 -3.89 -10.43 15.30
N TYR A 160 -4.70 -10.52 14.25
CA TYR A 160 -5.59 -11.67 14.06
C TYR A 160 -4.90 -12.73 13.21
N TRP A 161 -5.11 -14.01 13.55
CA TRP A 161 -4.56 -15.10 12.72
C TRP A 161 -5.08 -15.00 11.28
N ARG A 162 -4.16 -15.06 10.31
CA ARG A 162 -4.40 -14.78 8.87
C ARG A 162 -5.05 -13.42 8.54
N GLY A 163 -5.05 -12.48 9.48
CA GLY A 163 -5.68 -11.17 9.29
C GLY A 163 -7.21 -11.18 9.27
N ASP A 164 -7.85 -12.27 9.71
CA ASP A 164 -9.31 -12.41 9.79
C ASP A 164 -9.78 -12.13 11.22
N GLU A 165 -10.61 -11.10 11.41
CA GLU A 165 -11.14 -10.67 12.71
C GLU A 165 -11.98 -11.72 13.44
N ASN A 166 -12.44 -12.76 12.74
CA ASN A 166 -13.15 -13.89 13.34
C ASN A 166 -12.22 -14.93 13.99
N ASN A 167 -10.91 -14.84 13.73
CA ASN A 167 -9.92 -15.76 14.27
C ASN A 167 -9.38 -15.30 15.65
N PRO A 168 -8.65 -16.16 16.38
CA PRO A 168 -8.03 -15.79 17.64
C PRO A 168 -7.14 -14.54 17.53
N MET A 169 -7.23 -13.67 18.52
CA MET A 169 -6.38 -12.49 18.65
C MET A 169 -5.03 -12.90 19.27
N LEU A 170 -3.96 -12.69 18.52
CA LEU A 170 -2.58 -12.94 18.87
C LEU A 170 -1.89 -11.66 19.36
N GLN A 171 -0.80 -11.83 20.08
CA GLN A 171 0.09 -10.76 20.51
C GLN A 171 1.34 -10.75 19.63
N ARG A 172 1.50 -9.69 18.85
CA ARG A 172 2.64 -9.43 17.98
C ARG A 172 3.71 -8.65 18.71
N ILE A 173 4.90 -9.21 18.88
CA ILE A 173 6.07 -8.48 19.37
C ILE A 173 6.88 -7.98 18.18
N TYR A 174 7.10 -6.67 18.10
CA TYR A 174 8.00 -6.04 17.13
C TYR A 174 9.39 -5.86 17.72
N GLY A 175 10.42 -6.20 16.94
CA GLY A 175 11.82 -5.95 17.28
C GLY A 175 12.62 -5.45 16.08
N THR A 176 13.82 -4.94 16.34
CA THR A 176 14.77 -4.54 15.30
C THR A 176 16.17 -5.07 15.61
N ALA A 177 16.92 -5.39 14.56
CA ALA A 177 18.28 -5.88 14.65
C ALA A 177 19.16 -5.28 13.53
N TRP A 178 20.39 -4.91 13.89
CA TRP A 178 21.36 -4.22 13.03
C TRP A 178 22.74 -4.87 13.12
N LYS A 179 23.65 -4.53 12.19
CA LYS A 179 25.02 -5.08 12.19
C LYS A 179 25.87 -4.48 13.32
N SER A 180 25.62 -3.22 13.67
CA SER A 180 26.34 -2.51 14.73
C SER A 180 25.39 -1.75 15.65
N LYS A 181 25.90 -1.41 16.84
CA LYS A 181 25.19 -0.55 17.79
C LYS A 181 24.93 0.85 17.19
N ASP A 182 25.90 1.41 16.48
CA ASP A 182 25.76 2.73 15.86
C ASP A 182 24.60 2.77 14.86
N GLN A 183 24.42 1.71 14.06
CA GLN A 183 23.28 1.60 13.15
C GLN A 183 21.94 1.54 13.88
N LEU A 184 21.88 0.83 15.02
CA LEU A 184 20.69 0.82 15.87
C LEU A 184 20.43 2.21 16.45
N ASP A 185 21.45 2.87 17.00
CA ASP A 185 21.32 4.20 17.61
C ASP A 185 20.89 5.24 16.56
N ASP A 186 21.41 5.16 15.33
CA ASP A 186 20.98 5.99 14.20
C ASP A 186 19.52 5.74 13.83
N TYR A 187 19.09 4.48 13.77
CA TYR A 187 17.69 4.12 13.51
C TYR A 187 16.75 4.64 14.61
N LEU A 188 17.12 4.50 15.88
CA LEU A 188 16.33 5.00 17.00
C LEU A 188 16.25 6.53 17.00
N ARG A 189 17.36 7.21 16.70
CA ARG A 189 17.37 8.68 16.54
C ARG A 189 16.46 9.11 15.39
N MET A 190 16.47 8.39 14.27
CA MET A 190 15.54 8.64 13.15
C MET A 190 14.08 8.46 13.58
N LEU A 191 13.76 7.43 14.37
CA LEU A 191 12.40 7.22 14.90
C LEU A 191 11.95 8.33 15.86
N GLU A 192 12.84 8.87 16.69
CA GLU A 192 12.52 10.01 17.54
C GLU A 192 12.27 11.29 16.74
N GLU A 193 13.14 11.55 15.76
CA GLU A 193 13.00 12.65 14.82
C GLU A 193 11.70 12.50 13.98
N ALA A 194 11.32 11.28 13.65
CA ALA A 194 10.06 10.96 12.99
C ALA A 194 8.85 11.30 13.84
N LYS A 195 8.84 10.90 15.12
CA LYS A 195 7.76 11.22 16.06
C LYS A 195 7.58 12.72 16.27
N LYS A 196 8.64 13.51 16.20
CA LYS A 196 8.57 14.98 16.29
C LYS A 196 7.90 15.61 15.06
N ARG A 197 7.99 14.96 13.89
CA ARG A 197 7.47 15.45 12.60
C ARG A 197 6.16 14.77 12.18
N ASP A 198 5.55 13.99 13.09
CA ASP A 198 4.26 13.36 12.84
C ASP A 198 3.17 14.43 12.69
N HIS A 199 2.50 14.46 11.54
CA HIS A 199 1.47 15.45 11.23
C HIS A 199 0.27 15.40 12.17
N ARG A 200 0.02 14.27 12.85
CA ARG A 200 -1.05 14.17 13.86
C ARG A 200 -0.68 14.92 15.13
N LYS A 201 0.59 14.86 15.52
CA LYS A 201 1.13 15.64 16.64
C LYS A 201 1.16 17.12 16.27
N LEU A 202 1.78 17.45 15.14
CA LEU A 202 1.88 18.83 14.66
C LEU A 202 0.51 19.44 14.39
N GLY A 203 -0.42 18.69 13.80
CA GLY A 203 -1.79 19.14 13.54
C GLY A 203 -2.52 19.57 14.80
N LYS A 204 -2.31 18.85 15.91
CA LYS A 204 -2.83 19.23 17.23
C LYS A 204 -2.06 20.40 17.83
N ASP A 205 -0.73 20.34 17.87
CA ASP A 205 0.13 21.33 18.52
C ASP A 205 0.03 22.72 17.85
N LEU A 206 -0.20 22.75 16.52
CA LEU A 206 -0.34 23.97 15.72
C LEU A 206 -1.78 24.41 15.53
N ASP A 207 -2.75 23.64 16.04
CA ASP A 207 -4.19 23.89 15.87
C ASP A 207 -4.58 23.95 14.39
N LEU A 208 -4.28 22.90 13.60
CA LEU A 208 -4.59 22.80 12.16
C LEU A 208 -5.82 21.93 11.89
N PHE A 209 -5.91 20.77 12.55
CA PHE A 209 -7.04 19.87 12.42
C PHE A 209 -7.15 18.99 13.66
N PHE A 210 -8.32 18.42 13.87
CA PHE A 210 -8.54 17.39 14.88
C PHE A 210 -9.55 16.36 14.38
N PHE A 211 -9.65 15.25 15.10
CA PHE A 211 -10.70 14.25 14.89
C PHE A 211 -11.58 14.23 16.13
N ASP A 212 -12.87 14.07 15.91
CA ASP A 212 -13.88 14.01 16.95
C ASP A 212 -14.62 12.66 16.87
N GLU A 213 -14.89 12.07 18.03
CA GLU A 213 -15.51 10.75 18.12
C GLU A 213 -16.96 10.75 17.65
N GLU A 214 -17.71 11.84 17.93
CA GLU A 214 -19.11 11.99 17.52
C GLU A 214 -19.23 12.25 16.01
N VAL A 215 -18.26 12.97 15.42
CA VAL A 215 -18.19 13.15 13.96
C VAL A 215 -17.83 11.84 13.25
N GLY A 216 -16.90 11.08 13.80
CA GLY A 216 -16.56 9.74 13.34
C GLY A 216 -15.14 9.60 12.76
N PRO A 217 -14.64 8.36 12.67
CA PRO A 217 -13.24 8.10 12.36
C PRO A 217 -12.92 8.38 10.88
N GLY A 218 -11.77 9.01 10.64
CA GLY A 218 -11.29 9.33 9.30
C GLY A 218 -12.01 10.52 8.65
N LEU A 219 -12.75 11.31 9.43
CA LEU A 219 -13.43 12.53 9.02
C LEU A 219 -12.78 13.73 9.73
N PRO A 220 -11.72 14.33 9.17
CA PRO A 220 -10.99 15.40 9.83
C PRO A 220 -11.81 16.69 9.91
N LEU A 221 -11.74 17.35 11.06
CA LEU A 221 -12.26 18.71 11.25
C LEU A 221 -11.11 19.70 11.12
N TRP A 222 -11.21 20.57 10.13
CA TRP A 222 -10.23 21.63 9.89
C TRP A 222 -10.55 22.85 10.75
N THR A 223 -9.55 23.34 11.48
CA THR A 223 -9.66 24.55 12.31
C THR A 223 -9.46 25.79 11.41
N PRO A 224 -9.65 27.02 11.91
CA PRO A 224 -9.38 28.22 11.11
C PRO A 224 -7.96 28.28 10.52
N ARG A 225 -6.93 27.80 11.23
CA ARG A 225 -5.55 27.80 10.70
C ARG A 225 -5.35 26.73 9.64
N GLY A 226 -5.94 25.55 9.82
CA GLY A 226 -5.93 24.51 8.79
C GLY A 226 -6.72 24.91 7.55
N GLY A 227 -7.84 25.62 7.74
CA GLY A 227 -8.65 26.18 6.67
C GLY A 227 -7.85 27.11 5.76
N VAL A 228 -7.10 28.07 6.34
CA VAL A 228 -6.22 28.96 5.57
C VAL A 228 -5.18 28.16 4.76
N MET A 229 -4.59 27.11 5.35
CA MET A 229 -3.63 26.27 4.65
C MET A 229 -4.26 25.57 3.43
N ILE A 230 -5.48 25.05 3.57
CA ILE A 230 -6.21 24.44 2.45
C ILE A 230 -6.51 25.49 1.39
N GLU A 231 -7.06 26.64 1.76
CA GLU A 231 -7.44 27.70 0.81
C GLU A 231 -6.24 28.15 -0.05
N GLU A 232 -5.07 28.34 0.54
CA GLU A 232 -3.87 28.72 -0.21
C GLU A 232 -3.38 27.60 -1.14
N LEU A 233 -3.49 26.33 -0.73
CA LEU A 233 -3.16 25.18 -1.60
C LEU A 233 -4.15 25.02 -2.76
N GLU A 234 -5.45 25.18 -2.51
CA GLU A 234 -6.49 25.13 -3.53
C GLU A 234 -6.33 26.28 -4.52
N LYS A 235 -6.05 27.50 -4.03
CA LYS A 235 -5.79 28.67 -4.87
C LYS A 235 -4.57 28.48 -5.77
N LEU A 236 -3.46 28.01 -5.22
CA LEU A 236 -2.26 27.70 -6.01
C LEU A 236 -2.59 26.72 -7.13
N ALA A 237 -3.34 25.65 -6.81
CA ALA A 237 -3.71 24.68 -7.80
C ALA A 237 -4.64 25.26 -8.86
N GLU A 238 -5.64 26.06 -8.48
CA GLU A 238 -6.51 26.74 -9.43
C GLU A 238 -5.74 27.60 -10.44
N GLU A 239 -4.74 28.35 -9.97
CA GLU A 239 -3.88 29.18 -10.83
C GLU A 239 -3.05 28.30 -11.78
N VAL A 240 -2.39 27.26 -11.26
CA VAL A 240 -1.55 26.36 -12.05
C VAL A 240 -2.36 25.57 -13.09
N GLU A 241 -3.55 25.12 -12.72
CA GLU A 241 -4.49 24.40 -13.60
C GLU A 241 -5.05 25.30 -14.69
N PHE A 242 -5.40 26.54 -14.35
CA PHE A 242 -5.88 27.51 -15.31
C PHE A 242 -4.83 27.81 -16.39
N ASP A 243 -3.57 28.02 -15.98
CA ASP A 243 -2.45 28.24 -16.90
C ASP A 243 -2.19 27.02 -17.80
N ALA A 244 -2.46 25.81 -17.30
CA ALA A 244 -2.37 24.56 -18.07
C ALA A 244 -3.65 24.25 -18.91
N GLY A 245 -4.62 25.15 -18.93
CA GLY A 245 -5.83 25.04 -19.75
C GLY A 245 -6.87 24.04 -19.24
N TYR A 246 -6.92 23.80 -17.93
CA TYR A 246 -7.98 23.00 -17.31
C TYR A 246 -9.27 23.81 -17.16
N ASN A 247 -10.40 23.14 -17.36
CA ASN A 247 -11.74 23.70 -17.17
C ASN A 247 -12.30 23.18 -15.85
N ARG A 248 -12.52 24.09 -14.90
CA ARG A 248 -13.07 23.74 -13.60
C ARG A 248 -14.54 23.36 -13.72
N VAL A 249 -14.90 22.25 -13.08
CA VAL A 249 -16.28 21.77 -12.98
C VAL A 249 -16.62 21.45 -11.53
N ARG A 250 -17.91 21.26 -11.24
CA ARG A 250 -18.39 20.84 -9.92
C ARG A 250 -19.48 19.81 -10.09
N THR A 251 -19.38 18.71 -9.33
CA THR A 251 -20.28 17.57 -9.45
C THR A 251 -20.89 17.20 -8.09
N PRO A 252 -22.11 16.62 -8.07
CA PRO A 252 -22.77 16.22 -6.83
C PRO A 252 -21.96 15.22 -5.99
N HIS A 253 -22.24 15.15 -4.69
CA HIS A 253 -21.67 14.13 -3.80
C HIS A 253 -22.41 12.79 -3.87
N LEU A 254 -23.66 12.80 -4.34
CA LEU A 254 -24.55 11.64 -4.39
C LEU A 254 -24.96 11.33 -5.83
N THR A 255 -25.13 10.05 -6.13
CA THR A 255 -25.69 9.61 -7.40
C THR A 255 -26.49 8.32 -7.22
N LYS A 256 -27.39 8.06 -8.18
CA LYS A 256 -28.07 6.78 -8.30
C LYS A 256 -27.09 5.66 -8.59
N GLU A 257 -27.43 4.47 -8.11
CA GLU A 257 -26.73 3.21 -8.34
C GLU A 257 -26.35 2.96 -9.80
N ASP A 258 -27.25 3.24 -10.75
CA ASP A 258 -27.07 3.00 -12.18
C ASP A 258 -25.77 3.62 -12.74
N LEU A 259 -25.34 4.77 -12.20
CA LEU A 259 -24.10 5.41 -12.63
C LEU A 259 -22.87 4.58 -12.24
N PHE A 260 -22.88 3.98 -11.05
CA PHE A 260 -21.79 3.13 -10.56
C PHE A 260 -21.83 1.72 -11.13
N LEU A 261 -23.00 1.22 -11.50
CA LEU A 261 -23.12 0.01 -12.30
C LEU A 261 -22.54 0.21 -13.71
N ARG A 262 -22.95 1.27 -14.40
CA ARG A 262 -22.46 1.58 -15.76
C ARG A 262 -20.95 1.78 -15.80
N SER A 263 -20.44 2.55 -14.83
CA SER A 263 -19.00 2.82 -14.71
C SER A 263 -18.19 1.63 -14.17
N GLY A 264 -18.81 0.53 -13.78
CA GLY A 264 -18.10 -0.65 -13.26
C GLY A 264 -17.62 -0.54 -11.80
N HIS A 265 -17.75 0.62 -11.16
CA HIS A 265 -17.29 0.81 -9.78
C HIS A 265 -18.06 -0.04 -8.78
N LEU A 266 -19.37 -0.25 -8.95
CA LEU A 266 -20.10 -1.10 -8.01
C LEU A 266 -19.67 -2.57 -8.11
N PRO A 267 -19.53 -3.18 -9.31
CA PRO A 267 -18.96 -4.52 -9.45
C PRO A 267 -17.54 -4.71 -8.90
N TYR A 268 -16.65 -3.72 -9.06
CA TYR A 268 -15.22 -3.88 -8.75
C TYR A 268 -14.74 -3.18 -7.46
N TYR A 269 -15.53 -2.25 -6.91
CA TYR A 269 -15.09 -1.33 -5.84
C TYR A 269 -16.12 -1.19 -4.69
N SER A 270 -17.21 -1.97 -4.69
CA SER A 270 -18.27 -1.87 -3.69
C SER A 270 -17.81 -2.01 -2.25
N GLU A 271 -16.82 -2.88 -1.97
CA GLU A 271 -16.27 -3.08 -0.63
C GLU A 271 -15.60 -1.83 -0.04
N SER A 272 -15.13 -0.92 -0.91
CA SER A 272 -14.50 0.36 -0.53
C SER A 272 -15.46 1.55 -0.63
N MET A 273 -16.74 1.32 -0.91
CA MET A 273 -17.77 2.35 -0.97
C MET A 273 -18.59 2.39 0.32
N TYR A 274 -19.08 3.57 0.69
CA TYR A 274 -20.08 3.66 1.74
C TYR A 274 -21.35 2.89 1.33
N PRO A 275 -22.06 2.26 2.28
CA PRO A 275 -23.32 1.59 2.01
C PRO A 275 -24.33 2.51 1.31
N PRO A 276 -25.22 1.96 0.47
CA PRO A 276 -26.24 2.76 -0.20
C PRO A 276 -27.22 3.37 0.81
N MET A 277 -27.69 4.57 0.50
CA MET A 277 -28.89 5.16 1.09
C MET A 277 -30.09 4.80 0.22
N GLU A 278 -31.13 4.25 0.82
CA GLU A 278 -32.37 3.92 0.11
C GLU A 278 -33.43 4.99 0.36
N LEU A 279 -33.98 5.53 -0.73
CA LEU A 279 -35.06 6.51 -0.69
C LEU A 279 -36.06 6.17 -1.80
N GLU A 280 -37.32 5.92 -1.43
CA GLU A 280 -38.41 5.63 -2.37
C GLU A 280 -38.10 4.45 -3.34
N GLY A 281 -37.43 3.41 -2.85
CA GLY A 281 -37.03 2.25 -3.65
C GLY A 281 -35.86 2.52 -4.61
N VAL A 282 -35.22 3.69 -4.52
CA VAL A 282 -34.02 4.04 -5.29
C VAL A 282 -32.81 4.05 -4.36
N ARG A 283 -31.74 3.37 -4.78
CA ARG A 283 -30.46 3.35 -4.07
C ARG A 283 -29.57 4.50 -4.56
N TYR A 284 -29.10 5.30 -3.62
CA TYR A 284 -28.12 6.36 -3.80
C TYR A 284 -26.82 6.00 -3.11
N TYR A 285 -25.71 6.39 -3.71
CA TYR A 285 -24.38 6.20 -3.14
C TYR A 285 -23.67 7.54 -3.04
N VAL A 286 -22.89 7.70 -1.98
CA VAL A 286 -21.89 8.77 -1.88
C VAL A 286 -20.75 8.46 -2.85
N LYS A 287 -20.24 9.46 -3.57
CA LYS A 287 -19.20 9.25 -4.57
C LYS A 287 -17.85 8.85 -3.95
N PRO A 288 -17.24 7.74 -4.37
CA PRO A 288 -15.85 7.39 -4.02
C PRO A 288 -14.80 8.05 -4.93
N MET A 289 -15.25 8.65 -6.05
CA MET A 289 -14.43 9.26 -7.09
C MET A 289 -15.26 10.17 -8.01
N ASN A 290 -14.60 11.05 -8.78
CA ASN A 290 -15.28 12.02 -9.64
C ASN A 290 -15.48 11.56 -11.08
N CYS A 291 -14.72 10.55 -11.55
CA CYS A 291 -14.68 10.14 -12.96
C CYS A 291 -16.06 9.94 -13.63
N PRO A 292 -17.06 9.27 -13.03
CA PRO A 292 -18.33 9.00 -13.72
C PRO A 292 -19.12 10.29 -14.00
N PHE A 293 -18.95 11.31 -13.15
CA PHE A 293 -19.61 12.60 -13.28
C PHE A 293 -18.94 13.44 -14.37
N HIS A 294 -17.62 13.41 -14.46
CA HIS A 294 -16.87 14.11 -15.50
C HIS A 294 -17.20 13.52 -16.88
N HIS A 295 -17.40 12.20 -16.99
CA HIS A 295 -17.88 11.57 -18.23
C HIS A 295 -19.27 12.07 -18.64
N LYS A 296 -20.18 12.31 -17.67
CA LYS A 296 -21.48 12.92 -17.97
C LYS A 296 -21.36 14.36 -18.47
N ILE A 297 -20.41 15.14 -17.94
CA ILE A 297 -20.12 16.48 -18.42
C ILE A 297 -19.54 16.45 -19.84
N TYR A 298 -18.62 15.52 -20.13
CA TYR A 298 -18.11 15.32 -21.48
C TYR A 298 -19.26 15.06 -22.46
N ALA A 299 -20.11 14.08 -22.13
CA ALA A 299 -21.21 13.59 -22.97
C ALA A 299 -22.36 14.58 -23.19
N ASN A 300 -22.43 15.67 -22.41
CA ASN A 300 -23.54 16.63 -22.46
C ASN A 300 -23.70 17.33 -23.83
N ARG A 301 -22.63 17.39 -24.64
CA ARG A 301 -22.70 17.93 -26.01
C ARG A 301 -21.78 17.16 -26.96
N PRO A 302 -22.11 17.13 -28.27
CA PRO A 302 -21.21 16.60 -29.28
C PRO A 302 -19.83 17.28 -29.24
N ARG A 303 -18.79 16.53 -29.59
CA ARG A 303 -17.40 17.00 -29.62
C ARG A 303 -16.79 16.82 -31.00
N SER A 304 -15.99 17.78 -31.43
CA SER A 304 -15.12 17.71 -32.60
C SER A 304 -13.67 17.48 -32.15
N TYR A 305 -12.81 16.99 -33.03
CA TYR A 305 -11.36 16.94 -32.81
C TYR A 305 -10.77 18.30 -32.39
N ARG A 306 -11.41 19.41 -32.78
CA ARG A 306 -11.02 20.78 -32.41
C ARG A 306 -11.32 21.13 -30.95
N ASP A 307 -12.23 20.40 -30.31
CA ASP A 307 -12.54 20.54 -28.89
C ASP A 307 -11.58 19.75 -28.00
N LEU A 308 -10.69 18.94 -28.59
CA LEU A 308 -9.70 18.13 -27.89
C LEU A 308 -8.31 18.77 -27.99
N PRO A 309 -7.49 18.72 -26.91
CA PRO A 309 -7.75 18.03 -25.65
C PRO A 309 -8.73 18.81 -24.75
N LEU A 310 -9.67 18.08 -24.13
CA LEU A 310 -10.56 18.65 -23.12
C LEU A 310 -10.10 18.23 -21.73
N ARG A 311 -9.71 19.18 -20.90
CA ARG A 311 -9.24 18.94 -19.53
C ARG A 311 -10.31 19.40 -18.54
N LEU A 312 -10.92 18.48 -17.79
CA LEU A 312 -11.88 18.80 -16.73
C LEU A 312 -11.21 18.61 -15.37
N ALA A 313 -11.24 19.62 -14.50
CA ALA A 313 -10.66 19.55 -13.15
C ALA A 313 -11.73 19.86 -12.08
N GLU A 314 -11.64 19.20 -10.93
CA GLU A 314 -12.51 19.44 -9.78
C GLU A 314 -11.76 19.11 -8.49
N TYR A 315 -11.81 20.02 -7.50
CA TYR A 315 -11.50 19.70 -6.11
C TYR A 315 -12.65 18.90 -5.48
N GLY A 316 -12.80 17.67 -5.95
CA GLY A 316 -13.98 16.86 -5.72
C GLY A 316 -13.89 16.16 -4.38
N THR A 317 -14.85 16.44 -3.48
CA THR A 317 -14.96 15.70 -2.22
C THR A 317 -15.47 14.29 -2.47
N CYS A 318 -14.66 13.30 -2.14
CA CYS A 318 -14.94 11.89 -2.28
C CYS A 318 -14.90 11.18 -0.92
N TYR A 319 -15.61 10.06 -0.87
CA TYR A 319 -15.76 9.28 0.35
C TYR A 319 -15.46 7.81 0.10
N ARG A 320 -14.50 7.26 0.84
CA ARG A 320 -14.08 5.85 0.74
C ARG A 320 -14.27 5.17 2.08
N TYR A 321 -14.81 3.96 2.05
CA TYR A 321 -15.01 3.15 3.23
C TYR A 321 -13.70 2.41 3.58
N GLU A 322 -12.76 3.16 4.15
CA GLU A 322 -11.52 2.60 4.69
C GLU A 322 -11.80 1.90 6.04
N LYS A 323 -11.20 0.72 6.26
CA LYS A 323 -11.37 0.00 7.53
C LYS A 323 -10.81 0.83 8.69
N SER A 324 -11.43 0.77 9.85
CA SER A 324 -11.06 1.64 10.99
C SER A 324 -9.59 1.47 11.41
N GLY A 325 -9.05 0.24 11.35
CA GLY A 325 -7.64 -0.05 11.65
C GLY A 325 -6.64 0.44 10.61
N GLU A 326 -7.12 0.87 9.44
CA GLU A 326 -6.28 1.36 8.34
C GLU A 326 -6.14 2.89 8.33
N LEU A 327 -7.00 3.59 9.06
CA LEU A 327 -7.00 5.06 9.12
C LEU A 327 -5.71 5.59 9.76
N PHE A 328 -5.14 6.65 9.17
CA PHE A 328 -3.86 7.19 9.60
C PHE A 328 -3.78 8.71 9.44
N GLY A 329 -4.23 9.43 10.46
CA GLY A 329 -4.27 10.91 10.45
C GLY A 329 -4.92 11.43 9.16
N LEU A 330 -4.32 12.44 8.52
CA LEU A 330 -4.74 12.91 7.19
C LEU A 330 -4.24 12.08 6.00
N MET A 331 -3.34 11.10 6.20
CA MET A 331 -2.75 10.33 5.09
C MET A 331 -3.67 9.20 4.59
N ARG A 332 -4.56 8.70 5.46
CA ARG A 332 -5.57 7.70 5.10
C ARG A 332 -6.86 8.02 5.86
N VAL A 333 -7.82 8.57 5.13
CA VAL A 333 -9.08 9.17 5.62
C VAL A 333 -10.26 8.60 4.86
N ARG A 334 -11.47 8.73 5.41
CA ARG A 334 -12.71 8.35 4.73
C ARG A 334 -13.32 9.48 3.92
N SER A 335 -13.00 10.73 4.23
CA SER A 335 -13.40 11.91 3.45
C SER A 335 -12.16 12.65 2.99
N MET A 336 -12.06 12.90 1.68
CA MET A 336 -10.92 13.55 1.06
C MET A 336 -11.38 14.46 -0.08
N GLN A 337 -10.64 15.53 -0.31
CA GLN A 337 -10.77 16.37 -1.51
C GLN A 337 -9.57 16.08 -2.38
N MET A 338 -9.83 15.53 -3.57
CA MET A 338 -8.77 15.24 -4.53
C MET A 338 -8.67 16.40 -5.52
N ASN A 339 -7.45 16.80 -5.88
CA ASN A 339 -7.18 17.67 -7.03
C ASN A 339 -7.38 16.89 -8.34
N ASP A 340 -8.59 16.37 -8.52
CA ASP A 340 -8.90 15.33 -9.51
C ASP A 340 -9.19 15.96 -10.87
N ALA A 341 -8.59 15.41 -11.91
CA ALA A 341 -8.85 15.86 -13.27
C ALA A 341 -8.89 14.71 -14.28
N HIS A 342 -9.74 14.89 -15.29
CA HIS A 342 -9.96 13.96 -16.38
C HIS A 342 -9.72 14.66 -17.72
N ILE A 343 -8.68 14.23 -18.42
CA ILE A 343 -8.28 14.78 -19.72
C ILE A 343 -8.76 13.83 -20.81
N TYR A 344 -9.59 14.34 -21.71
CA TYR A 344 -10.07 13.61 -22.88
C TYR A 344 -9.25 14.04 -24.09
N CYS A 345 -8.59 13.09 -24.73
CA CYS A 345 -7.71 13.37 -25.86
C CYS A 345 -7.79 12.28 -26.92
N SER A 346 -7.37 12.61 -28.14
CA SER A 346 -7.14 11.60 -29.17
C SER A 346 -5.87 10.79 -28.87
N GLU A 347 -5.69 9.63 -29.51
CA GLU A 347 -4.46 8.84 -29.37
C GLU A 347 -3.21 9.63 -29.81
N ARG A 348 -3.34 10.52 -30.82
CA ARG A 348 -2.24 11.36 -31.30
C ARG A 348 -1.79 12.41 -30.27
N GLN A 349 -2.71 12.85 -29.41
CA GLN A 349 -2.46 13.86 -28.38
C GLN A 349 -1.99 13.24 -27.05
N PHE A 350 -2.17 11.93 -26.89
CA PHE A 350 -1.92 11.23 -25.63
C PHE A 350 -0.55 11.53 -25.03
N GLU A 351 0.53 11.37 -25.81
CA GLU A 351 1.89 11.55 -25.32
C GLU A 351 2.14 12.98 -24.82
N GLN A 352 1.60 13.99 -25.52
CA GLN A 352 1.71 15.39 -25.13
C GLN A 352 0.96 15.66 -23.83
N GLU A 353 -0.28 15.17 -23.70
CA GLU A 353 -1.09 15.37 -22.50
C GLU A 353 -0.51 14.62 -21.30
N PHE A 354 0.00 13.41 -21.51
CA PHE A 354 0.62 12.61 -20.46
C PHE A 354 1.88 13.29 -19.91
N ASN A 355 2.74 13.81 -20.79
CA ASN A 355 3.92 14.56 -20.39
C ASN A 355 3.58 15.93 -19.78
N GLY A 356 2.53 16.61 -20.24
CA GLY A 356 2.04 17.84 -19.62
C GLY A 356 1.60 17.64 -18.17
N VAL A 357 1.06 16.47 -17.82
CA VAL A 357 0.78 16.11 -16.42
C VAL A 357 2.07 15.87 -15.61
N ILE A 358 3.10 15.27 -16.20
CA ILE A 358 4.42 15.11 -15.56
C ILE A 358 5.03 16.49 -15.28
N ASP A 359 4.98 17.41 -16.25
CA ASP A 359 5.49 18.78 -16.09
C ASP A 359 4.77 19.53 -14.95
N LEU A 360 3.47 19.30 -14.77
CA LEU A 360 2.71 19.83 -13.63
C LEU A 360 3.24 19.30 -12.30
N TYR A 361 3.51 18.00 -12.19
CA TYR A 361 4.11 17.42 -10.97
C TYR A 361 5.47 18.02 -10.67
N MET A 362 6.32 18.16 -11.69
CA MET A 362 7.64 18.77 -11.54
C MET A 362 7.55 20.21 -11.02
N LYS A 363 6.59 21.00 -11.52
CA LYS A 363 6.33 22.36 -11.03
C LYS A 363 5.94 22.36 -9.55
N TYR A 364 5.05 21.46 -9.12
CA TYR A 364 4.69 21.36 -7.70
C TYR A 364 5.86 20.90 -6.83
N PHE A 365 6.67 19.97 -7.30
CA PHE A 365 7.83 19.48 -6.56
C PHE A 365 8.87 20.57 -6.37
N GLU A 366 9.07 21.44 -7.37
CA GLU A 366 9.91 22.63 -7.23
C GLU A 366 9.33 23.61 -6.18
N ILE A 367 8.02 23.90 -6.23
CA ILE A 367 7.37 24.82 -5.29
C ILE A 367 7.45 24.31 -3.83
N PHE A 368 7.20 23.02 -3.63
CA PHE A 368 7.18 22.41 -2.30
C PHE A 368 8.53 21.83 -1.86
N ASN A 369 9.57 21.99 -2.67
CA ASN A 369 10.91 21.45 -2.43
C ASN A 369 10.89 19.94 -2.13
N ILE A 370 10.23 19.17 -3.00
CA ILE A 370 10.13 17.71 -2.93
C ILE A 370 11.20 17.11 -3.83
N ASP A 371 12.34 16.75 -3.23
CA ASP A 371 13.51 16.23 -3.99
C ASP A 371 13.57 14.70 -4.02
N ASN A 372 12.87 14.03 -3.10
CA ASN A 372 12.94 12.58 -2.91
C ASN A 372 11.65 11.89 -3.37
N TYR A 373 11.57 11.68 -4.67
CA TYR A 373 10.46 11.00 -5.32
C TYR A 373 10.96 10.04 -6.40
N PHE A 374 10.14 9.05 -6.73
CA PHE A 374 10.32 8.21 -7.92
C PHE A 374 8.97 7.87 -8.52
N MET A 375 8.96 7.53 -9.80
CA MET A 375 7.75 7.12 -10.50
C MET A 375 7.68 5.60 -10.62
N ARG A 376 6.48 5.05 -10.43
CA ARG A 376 6.21 3.62 -10.60
C ARG A 376 5.23 3.42 -11.74
N LEU A 377 5.63 2.70 -12.78
CA LEU A 377 4.73 2.23 -13.83
C LEU A 377 4.09 0.92 -13.39
N SER A 378 2.81 0.99 -13.06
CA SER A 378 2.01 -0.13 -12.60
C SER A 378 1.30 -0.78 -13.80
N THR A 379 1.63 -2.03 -14.11
CA THR A 379 1.13 -2.78 -15.29
C THR A 379 0.16 -3.89 -14.90
N HIS A 380 -0.64 -4.35 -15.88
CA HIS A 380 -1.53 -5.49 -15.65
C HIS A 380 -0.76 -6.80 -15.54
N HIS A 381 -1.38 -7.77 -14.88
CA HIS A 381 -0.90 -9.14 -14.88
C HIS A 381 -1.90 -10.04 -15.61
N LYS A 382 -1.41 -10.93 -16.48
CA LYS A 382 -2.25 -11.80 -17.31
C LYS A 382 -3.23 -12.66 -16.49
N LYS A 383 -2.80 -13.15 -15.31
CA LYS A 383 -3.67 -13.93 -14.40
C LYS A 383 -4.90 -13.13 -13.89
N GLY A 384 -4.84 -11.80 -13.90
CA GLY A 384 -5.92 -10.91 -13.44
C GLY A 384 -6.89 -10.46 -14.54
N LEU A 385 -6.63 -10.80 -15.81
CA LEU A 385 -7.47 -10.40 -16.94
C LEU A 385 -8.87 -11.03 -16.86
N GLY A 386 -9.91 -10.21 -17.03
CA GLY A 386 -11.32 -10.62 -16.87
C GLY A 386 -11.78 -10.80 -15.41
N LYS A 387 -10.88 -10.62 -14.44
CA LYS A 387 -11.17 -10.64 -13.00
C LYS A 387 -10.93 -9.27 -12.40
N LYS A 388 -9.66 -8.98 -12.08
CA LYS A 388 -9.20 -7.69 -11.52
C LYS A 388 -9.08 -6.62 -12.62
N TYR A 389 -8.76 -7.03 -13.84
CA TYR A 389 -8.57 -6.13 -14.98
C TYR A 389 -9.63 -6.38 -16.04
N ILE A 390 -9.96 -5.34 -16.81
CA ILE A 390 -10.86 -5.45 -17.96
C ILE A 390 -10.29 -6.44 -18.99
N ASP A 391 -11.16 -7.31 -19.51
CA ASP A 391 -10.82 -8.38 -20.46
C ASP A 391 -10.53 -7.85 -21.86
N ASN A 392 -9.38 -7.19 -22.03
CA ASN A 392 -8.92 -6.64 -23.30
C ASN A 392 -7.39 -6.56 -23.36
N GLU A 393 -6.72 -7.71 -23.49
CA GLU A 393 -5.26 -7.81 -23.53
C GLU A 393 -4.63 -6.89 -24.58
N ARG A 394 -5.28 -6.73 -25.74
CA ARG A 394 -4.77 -5.88 -26.82
C ARG A 394 -4.67 -4.40 -26.42
N LEU A 395 -5.69 -3.86 -25.75
CA LEU A 395 -5.66 -2.46 -25.30
C LEU A 395 -4.70 -2.27 -24.13
N TRP A 396 -4.57 -3.26 -23.25
CA TRP A 396 -3.57 -3.25 -22.19
C TRP A 396 -2.15 -3.13 -22.73
N LEU A 397 -1.74 -4.05 -23.61
CA LEU A 397 -0.40 -4.02 -24.20
C LEU A 397 -0.14 -2.72 -24.96
N LYS A 398 -1.15 -2.21 -25.68
CA LYS A 398 -1.05 -0.94 -26.39
C LYS A 398 -0.83 0.24 -25.45
N THR A 399 -1.66 0.37 -24.42
CA THR A 399 -1.61 1.53 -23.50
C THR A 399 -0.39 1.48 -22.59
N GLU A 400 0.05 0.30 -22.17
CA GLU A 400 1.32 0.15 -21.45
C GLU A 400 2.51 0.61 -22.29
N GLU A 401 2.54 0.24 -23.58
CA GLU A 401 3.59 0.70 -24.48
C GLU A 401 3.55 2.21 -24.71
N MET A 402 2.36 2.79 -24.86
CA MET A 402 2.20 4.25 -24.95
C MET A 402 2.74 4.97 -23.71
N VAL A 403 2.48 4.44 -22.51
CA VAL A 403 3.01 5.01 -21.26
C VAL A 403 4.53 4.84 -21.18
N ARG A 404 5.08 3.67 -21.54
CA ARG A 404 6.54 3.46 -21.57
C ARG A 404 7.23 4.47 -22.49
N GLN A 405 6.67 4.71 -23.68
CA GLN A 405 7.23 5.69 -24.62
C GLN A 405 7.16 7.13 -24.09
N ALA A 406 6.03 7.53 -23.49
CA ALA A 406 5.91 8.84 -22.86
C ALA A 406 6.95 9.04 -21.74
N MET A 407 7.10 8.03 -20.86
CA MET A 407 8.08 8.06 -19.77
C MET A 407 9.53 8.07 -20.24
N GLN A 408 9.88 7.31 -21.29
CA GLN A 408 11.22 7.34 -21.87
C GLN A 408 11.58 8.74 -22.41
N LYS A 409 10.59 9.45 -22.97
CA LYS A 409 10.80 10.80 -23.52
C LYS A 409 10.82 11.89 -22.44
N SER A 410 10.06 11.73 -21.36
CA SER A 410 10.10 12.69 -20.23
C SER A 410 11.46 12.69 -19.53
N GLY A 411 12.21 11.58 -19.62
CA GLY A 411 13.52 11.42 -18.99
C GLY A 411 13.44 11.22 -17.47
N VAL A 412 12.24 11.07 -16.91
CA VAL A 412 12.04 10.85 -15.48
C VAL A 412 12.32 9.38 -15.13
N PRO A 413 13.20 9.08 -14.17
CA PRO A 413 13.45 7.72 -13.72
C PRO A 413 12.17 7.06 -13.20
N TYR A 414 11.92 5.83 -13.64
CA TYR A 414 10.79 5.04 -13.16
C TYR A 414 11.13 3.56 -13.02
N ALA A 415 10.38 2.87 -12.15
CA ALA A 415 10.41 1.43 -11.99
C ALA A 415 9.09 0.82 -12.48
N GLU A 416 9.16 -0.29 -13.19
CA GLU A 416 7.96 -1.03 -13.60
C GLU A 416 7.60 -2.08 -12.55
N VAL A 417 6.32 -2.12 -12.14
CA VAL A 417 5.79 -3.08 -11.17
C VAL A 417 4.55 -3.74 -11.75
N SER A 418 4.57 -5.07 -11.79
CA SER A 418 3.44 -5.85 -12.31
C SER A 418 2.36 -6.06 -11.25
N ASP A 419 1.12 -6.18 -11.71
CA ASP A 419 -0.08 -6.44 -10.91
C ASP A 419 -0.51 -5.29 -9.97
N GLU A 420 -0.11 -4.05 -10.25
CA GLU A 420 -0.50 -2.87 -9.47
C GLU A 420 -1.35 -1.85 -10.26
N ALA A 421 -1.73 -2.15 -11.50
CA ALA A 421 -2.52 -1.24 -12.34
C ALA A 421 -3.94 -0.98 -11.79
N ALA A 422 -4.59 0.09 -12.27
CA ALA A 422 -6.03 0.26 -12.07
C ALA A 422 -6.82 -0.80 -12.85
N PHE A 423 -8.08 -1.04 -12.54
CA PHE A 423 -8.84 -2.08 -13.27
C PHE A 423 -9.06 -1.75 -14.76
N TYR A 424 -8.96 -0.46 -15.13
CA TYR A 424 -9.26 0.08 -16.46
C TYR A 424 -8.03 0.50 -17.29
N GLY A 425 -6.82 0.40 -16.75
CA GLY A 425 -5.60 0.69 -17.50
C GLY A 425 -4.36 0.92 -16.65
N PRO A 426 -3.19 1.11 -17.30
CA PRO A 426 -1.91 1.31 -16.61
C PRO A 426 -1.87 2.68 -15.95
N LYS A 427 -1.05 2.80 -14.91
CA LYS A 427 -0.86 4.06 -14.19
C LYS A 427 0.58 4.32 -13.82
N ILE A 428 0.93 5.59 -13.78
CA ILE A 428 2.11 6.09 -13.10
C ILE A 428 1.71 6.55 -11.71
N ASP A 429 2.27 5.91 -10.69
CA ASP A 429 2.15 6.37 -9.30
C ASP A 429 3.43 7.12 -8.91
N VAL A 430 3.30 8.36 -8.45
CA VAL A 430 4.44 9.13 -7.96
C VAL A 430 4.60 8.88 -6.47
N GLN A 431 5.66 8.15 -6.14
CA GLN A 431 6.00 7.80 -4.77
C GLN A 431 6.91 8.87 -4.18
N ILE A 432 6.52 9.42 -3.04
CA ILE A 432 7.37 10.31 -2.24
C ILE A 432 7.84 9.56 -0.99
N ARG A 433 9.06 9.87 -0.55
CA ARG A 433 9.57 9.41 0.74
C ARG A 433 9.41 10.50 1.77
N SER A 434 8.61 10.22 2.79
CA SER A 434 8.53 11.08 3.97
C SER A 434 9.89 11.18 4.69
N VAL A 435 10.07 12.22 5.51
CA VAL A 435 11.24 12.41 6.38
C VAL A 435 11.51 11.26 7.34
N ILE A 436 10.55 10.35 7.48
CA ILE A 436 10.59 9.17 8.37
C ILE A 436 10.89 7.89 7.59
N GLY A 437 11.22 8.00 6.30
CA GLY A 437 11.56 6.89 5.42
C GLY A 437 10.36 6.12 4.86
N ARG A 438 9.12 6.49 5.22
CA ARG A 438 7.91 5.82 4.70
C ARG A 438 7.53 6.36 3.34
N GLU A 439 7.23 5.46 2.42
CA GLU A 439 6.76 5.77 1.06
C GLU A 439 5.25 6.04 1.05
N PHE A 440 4.84 7.03 0.25
CA PHE A 440 3.45 7.38 0.03
C PHE A 440 3.24 7.72 -1.45
N THR A 441 2.13 7.26 -2.03
CA THR A 441 1.67 7.77 -3.33
C THR A 441 1.12 9.18 -3.14
N LEU A 442 1.77 10.17 -3.74
CA LEU A 442 1.32 11.57 -3.70
C LEU A 442 0.44 11.93 -4.89
N ALA A 443 0.84 11.46 -6.08
CA ALA A 443 0.20 11.81 -7.35
C ALA A 443 0.05 10.57 -8.23
N THR A 444 -0.88 10.63 -9.18
CA THR A 444 -1.15 9.50 -10.08
C THR A 444 -1.48 10.00 -11.48
N ASN A 445 -0.99 9.34 -12.52
CA ASN A 445 -1.31 9.65 -13.92
C ASN A 445 -1.71 8.34 -14.61
N GLN A 446 -3.01 8.13 -14.78
CA GLN A 446 -3.59 6.85 -15.17
C GLN A 446 -4.24 6.95 -16.54
N VAL A 447 -3.99 5.94 -17.37
CA VAL A 447 -4.63 5.84 -18.68
C VAL A 447 -5.89 5.00 -18.54
N ASP A 448 -7.00 5.54 -19.01
CA ASP A 448 -8.28 4.86 -19.05
C ASP A 448 -8.74 4.70 -20.49
N PHE A 449 -8.66 3.47 -20.97
CA PHE A 449 -9.11 3.08 -22.30
C PHE A 449 -10.53 2.49 -22.31
N ALA A 450 -11.17 2.35 -21.15
CA ALA A 450 -12.38 1.56 -21.01
C ALA A 450 -13.62 2.37 -20.62
N GLN A 451 -13.49 3.32 -19.69
CA GLN A 451 -14.63 4.12 -19.24
C GLN A 451 -15.20 4.99 -20.36
N PRO A 452 -14.41 5.63 -21.24
CA PRO A 452 -14.97 6.37 -22.37
C PRO A 452 -15.93 5.52 -23.22
N ALA A 453 -15.56 4.26 -23.51
CA ALA A 453 -16.43 3.34 -24.24
C ALA A 453 -17.69 2.95 -23.45
N ARG A 454 -17.57 2.66 -22.14
CA ARG A 454 -18.74 2.37 -21.27
C ARG A 454 -19.73 3.53 -21.17
N PHE A 455 -19.26 4.75 -21.36
CA PHE A 455 -20.08 5.95 -21.36
C PHE A 455 -20.55 6.39 -22.75
N ASP A 456 -20.27 5.60 -23.79
CA ASP A 456 -20.54 5.94 -25.19
C ASP A 456 -19.95 7.30 -25.58
N LEU A 457 -18.80 7.67 -24.99
CA LEU A 457 -18.15 8.94 -25.27
C LEU A 457 -17.56 8.88 -26.67
N ALA A 458 -17.76 9.96 -27.43
CA ALA A 458 -17.22 10.06 -28.76
C ALA A 458 -16.86 11.51 -29.13
N PHE A 459 -16.06 11.65 -30.18
CA PHE A 459 -15.82 12.89 -30.90
C PHE A 459 -15.77 12.62 -32.40
N ILE A 460 -15.97 13.66 -33.21
CA ILE A 460 -15.84 13.60 -34.67
C ILE A 460 -14.41 13.97 -35.06
N ASN A 461 -13.69 13.05 -35.70
CA ASN A 461 -12.31 13.24 -36.15
C ASN A 461 -12.21 14.16 -37.39
N GLU A 462 -10.98 14.41 -37.87
CA GLU A 462 -10.72 15.25 -39.06
C GLU A 462 -11.36 14.71 -40.34
N ASN A 463 -11.61 13.41 -40.41
CA ASN A 463 -12.23 12.71 -41.55
C ASN A 463 -13.75 12.68 -41.46
N GLY A 464 -14.35 13.22 -40.40
CA GLY A 464 -15.80 13.15 -40.15
C GLY A 464 -16.28 11.83 -39.55
N GLU A 465 -15.36 10.97 -39.10
CA GLU A 465 -15.67 9.68 -38.49
C GLU A 465 -15.79 9.83 -36.97
N GLN A 466 -16.60 8.97 -36.35
CA GLN A 466 -16.78 8.96 -34.91
C GLN A 466 -15.71 8.11 -34.23
N GLU A 467 -14.97 8.69 -33.30
CA GLU A 467 -13.93 8.02 -32.51
C GLU A 467 -14.19 8.15 -31.01
N THR A 468 -13.76 7.16 -30.24
CA THR A 468 -13.78 7.18 -28.77
C THR A 468 -12.51 7.88 -28.26
N PRO A 469 -12.61 8.90 -27.39
CA PRO A 469 -11.43 9.53 -26.82
C PRO A 469 -10.74 8.59 -25.80
N LEU A 470 -9.43 8.74 -25.63
CA LEU A 470 -8.75 8.26 -24.43
C LEU A 470 -9.05 9.21 -23.26
N CYS A 471 -9.04 8.68 -22.04
CA CYS A 471 -9.14 9.48 -20.83
C CYS A 471 -7.88 9.31 -19.98
N ILE A 472 -7.29 10.42 -19.55
CA ILE A 472 -6.19 10.44 -18.58
C ILE A 472 -6.76 10.95 -17.26
N HIS A 473 -6.57 10.15 -16.20
CA HIS A 473 -6.97 10.48 -14.84
C HIS A 473 -5.73 10.97 -14.12
N ARG A 474 -5.80 12.15 -13.53
CA ARG A 474 -4.66 12.69 -12.79
C ARG A 474 -5.09 13.34 -11.48
N ALA A 475 -4.20 13.30 -10.50
CA ALA A 475 -4.33 13.98 -9.22
C ALA A 475 -2.97 14.44 -8.70
#